data_AF-A0A8J3HX36-F1
#
_entry.id   AF-A0A8J3HX36-F1
#
_cell.length_a   1.000
_cell.length_b   1.000
_cell.length_c   1.000
_cell.angle_alpha   90.00
_cell.angle_beta   90.00
_cell.angle_gamma   90.00
#
_symmetry.space_group_name_H-M   'P 1'
#
loop_
_entity.id
_entity.type
_entity.pdbx_description
1 polymer ?
#
loop_
_entity_poly.entity_id
_entity_poly.type
_entity_poly.pdbx_seq_one_letter_code
_entity_poly.pdbx_strand_id
1 'polypeptide(L)'
;MRLTLDEWMIPLFGRNEQAERDALEGRLIWIALRALQLHTNVVLDFGFWSKNERSSLRWFARQIGAKSQIIYLPIDPETQRKRIQNRFAVTPDQTWAMSEEELTKWRAFFHEPDEAELHGTVLEDAPQGYASWPAWATSRWPSLPDEYA
;
A
#
# COMPACT_ATOMS: atom_id res chain seq x y z
N MET A 1 11.61 9.39 -5.25
CA MET A 1 11.28 8.26 -6.14
C MET A 1 9.84 7.83 -5.87
N ARG A 2 9.04 7.59 -6.89
CA ARG A 2 7.67 7.04 -6.75
C ARG A 2 7.69 5.56 -7.12
N LEU A 3 7.05 4.71 -6.33
CA LEU A 3 6.88 3.28 -6.59
C LEU A 3 5.39 2.96 -6.58
N THR A 4 4.84 2.54 -7.73
CA THR A 4 3.41 2.22 -7.89
C THR A 4 3.26 0.82 -8.45
N LEU A 5 2.13 0.14 -8.16
CA LEU A 5 1.81 -1.15 -8.78
C LEU A 5 1.34 -1.01 -10.22
N ASP A 6 0.71 0.12 -10.56
CA ASP A 6 0.01 0.30 -11.84
C ASP A 6 0.97 0.21 -13.04
N GLU A 7 2.23 0.62 -12.86
CA GLU A 7 3.28 0.56 -13.88
C GLU A 7 3.77 -0.88 -14.17
N TRP A 8 3.42 -1.85 -13.33
CA TRP A 8 4.02 -3.19 -13.35
C TRP A 8 3.01 -4.32 -13.50
N MET A 9 1.80 -4.18 -12.95
CA MET A 9 0.81 -5.28 -12.95
C MET A 9 0.47 -5.77 -14.36
N ILE A 10 0.13 -4.85 -15.27
CA ILE A 10 -0.21 -5.20 -16.65
C ILE A 10 1.04 -5.70 -17.40
N PRO A 11 2.19 -5.00 -17.42
CA PRO A 11 3.36 -5.45 -18.18
C PRO A 11 3.98 -6.77 -17.69
N LEU A 12 3.93 -7.06 -16.38
CA LEU A 12 4.54 -8.28 -15.83
C LEU A 12 3.60 -9.49 -15.85
N PHE A 13 2.33 -9.29 -15.51
CA PHE A 13 1.40 -10.40 -15.26
C PHE A 13 0.25 -10.47 -16.25
N GLY A 14 -0.15 -9.34 -16.85
CA GLY A 14 -1.32 -9.27 -17.74
C GLY A 14 -2.65 -9.63 -17.07
N ARG A 15 -2.67 -9.74 -15.74
CA ARG A 15 -3.84 -10.04 -14.89
C ARG A 15 -3.69 -9.33 -13.54
N ASN A 16 -4.75 -9.34 -12.74
CA ASN A 16 -4.82 -8.58 -11.48
C ASN A 16 -5.10 -9.48 -10.27
N GLU A 17 -4.33 -10.56 -10.12
CA GLU A 17 -4.51 -11.52 -9.02
C GLU A 17 -3.94 -10.99 -7.71
N GLN A 18 -4.63 -11.24 -6.59
CA GLN A 18 -4.22 -10.71 -5.28
C GLN A 18 -2.80 -11.16 -4.88
N ALA A 19 -2.46 -12.44 -5.09
CA ALA A 19 -1.16 -12.97 -4.73
C ALA A 19 0.00 -12.29 -5.50
N GLU A 20 -0.23 -11.91 -6.76
CA GLU A 20 0.76 -11.20 -7.58
C GLU A 20 0.92 -9.75 -7.11
N ARG A 21 -0.19 -9.10 -6.74
CA ARG A 21 -0.16 -7.77 -6.13
C ARG A 21 0.61 -7.77 -4.82
N ASP A 22 0.31 -8.71 -3.93
CA ASP A 22 0.97 -8.82 -2.62
C ASP A 22 2.48 -9.07 -2.75
N ALA A 23 2.87 -9.93 -3.69
CA ALA A 23 4.27 -10.18 -4.02
C ALA A 23 4.94 -8.97 -4.68
N LEU A 24 4.24 -8.17 -5.48
CA LEU A 24 4.82 -6.96 -6.04
C LEU A 24 4.93 -5.84 -5.01
N GLU A 25 3.92 -5.65 -4.16
CA GLU A 25 3.92 -4.71 -3.03
C GLU A 25 5.13 -4.95 -2.12
N GLY A 26 5.36 -6.19 -1.70
CA GLY A 26 6.52 -6.54 -0.87
C GLY A 26 7.86 -6.18 -1.52
N ARG A 27 7.96 -6.35 -2.85
CA ARG A 27 9.19 -6.02 -3.58
C ARG A 27 9.39 -4.51 -3.70
N LEU A 28 8.32 -3.76 -3.95
CA LEU A 28 8.37 -2.29 -3.98
C LEU A 28 8.67 -1.72 -2.58
N ILE A 29 8.12 -2.30 -1.52
CA ILE A 29 8.45 -1.93 -0.14
C ILE A 29 9.92 -2.19 0.14
N TRP A 30 10.45 -3.36 -0.22
CA TRP A 30 11.88 -3.66 -0.09
C TRP A 30 12.75 -2.61 -0.82
N ILE A 31 12.43 -2.28 -2.08
CA ILE A 31 13.13 -1.23 -2.83
C ILE A 31 13.05 0.11 -2.10
N ALA A 32 11.89 0.46 -1.54
CA ALA A 32 11.71 1.69 -0.77
C ALA A 32 12.63 1.74 0.45
N LEU A 33 12.69 0.66 1.24
CA LEU A 33 13.56 0.57 2.42
C LEU A 33 15.04 0.70 2.05
N ARG A 34 15.47 0.06 0.96
CA ARG A 34 16.83 0.20 0.43
C ARG A 34 17.14 1.62 -0.05
N ALA A 35 16.19 2.27 -0.72
CA ALA A 35 16.36 3.66 -1.17
C ALA A 35 16.42 4.64 0.01
N LEU A 36 15.64 4.43 1.07
CA LEU A 36 15.70 5.24 2.29
C LEU A 36 17.07 5.14 2.98
N GLN A 37 17.68 3.93 3.02
CA GLN A 37 19.05 3.75 3.53
C GLN A 37 20.10 4.51 2.70
N LEU A 38 19.82 4.76 1.42
CA LEU A 38 20.64 5.57 0.52
C LEU A 38 20.23 7.05 0.51
N HIS A 39 19.52 7.50 1.55
CA HIS A 39 19.05 8.89 1.72
C HIS A 39 18.17 9.42 0.58
N THR A 40 17.46 8.52 -0.11
CA THR A 40 16.51 8.89 -1.17
C THR A 40 15.08 8.88 -0.64
N ASN A 41 14.36 9.99 -0.80
CA ASN A 41 12.94 10.06 -0.44
C ASN A 41 12.09 9.18 -1.37
N VAL A 42 11.13 8.44 -0.79
CA VAL A 42 10.26 7.51 -1.52
C VAL A 42 8.79 7.83 -1.28
N VAL A 43 7.98 7.70 -2.32
CA VAL A 43 6.51 7.66 -2.27
C VAL A 43 6.09 6.26 -2.69
N LEU A 44 5.42 5.55 -1.79
CA LEU A 44 4.70 4.32 -2.13
C LEU A 44 3.29 4.72 -2.59
N ASP A 45 2.97 4.44 -3.85
CA ASP A 45 1.76 4.86 -4.56
C ASP A 45 0.93 3.63 -4.93
N PHE A 46 0.39 2.99 -3.89
CA PHE A 46 -0.59 1.92 -3.94
C PHE A 46 -1.37 1.88 -2.61
N GLY A 47 -2.46 1.12 -2.56
CA GLY A 47 -3.41 1.18 -1.46
C GLY A 47 -2.92 0.50 -0.17
N PHE A 48 -2.96 1.24 0.95
CA PHE A 48 -2.80 0.69 2.30
C PHE A 48 -4.16 0.67 3.01
N TRP A 49 -4.82 -0.49 2.93
CA TRP A 49 -6.22 -0.69 3.29
C TRP A 49 -6.48 -0.76 4.78
N SER A 50 -5.49 -1.21 5.56
CA SER A 50 -5.60 -1.42 6.99
C SER A 50 -4.64 -0.54 7.77
N LYS A 51 -5.01 -0.28 9.03
CA LYS A 51 -4.13 0.37 10.00
C LYS A 51 -2.81 -0.38 10.19
N ASN A 52 -2.84 -1.72 10.20
CA ASN A 52 -1.65 -2.55 10.36
C ASN A 52 -0.64 -2.37 9.21
N GLU A 53 -1.10 -2.29 7.95
CA GLU A 53 -0.22 -2.00 6.82
C GLU A 53 0.50 -0.67 7.01
N ARG A 54 -0.24 0.38 7.39
CA ARG A 54 0.32 1.72 7.61
C ARG A 54 1.27 1.77 8.82
N SER A 55 0.90 1.13 9.92
CA SER A 55 1.71 1.04 11.14
C SER A 55 3.02 0.29 10.91
N SER A 56 2.99 -0.82 10.17
CA SER A 56 4.20 -1.60 9.85
C SER A 56 5.22 -0.78 9.03
N LEU A 57 4.76 -0.05 8.02
CA LEU A 57 5.62 0.78 7.17
C LEU A 57 6.20 1.98 7.93
N ARG A 58 5.39 2.59 8.81
CA ARG A 58 5.88 3.62 9.74
C ARG A 58 6.96 3.07 10.67
N TRP A 59 6.75 1.86 11.21
CA TRP A 59 7.73 1.20 12.05
C TRP A 59 9.05 0.99 11.30
N PHE A 60 9.01 0.46 10.08
CA PHE A 60 10.21 0.27 9.25
C PHE A 60 10.95 1.56 8.96
N ALA A 61 10.24 2.62 8.57
CA ALA A 61 10.84 3.93 8.33
C ALA A 61 11.57 4.43 9.59
N ARG A 62 10.94 4.31 10.76
CA ARG A 62 11.55 4.70 12.05
C ARG A 62 12.80 3.88 12.38
N GLN A 63 12.82 2.57 12.13
CA GLN A 63 14.01 1.75 12.37
C GLN A 63 15.22 2.18 11.52
N ILE A 64 14.97 2.72 10.33
CA ILE A 64 16.02 3.23 9.42
C ILE A 64 16.35 4.71 9.73
N GLY A 65 15.72 5.32 10.74
CA GLY A 65 15.90 6.74 11.06
C GLY A 65 15.23 7.69 10.07
N ALA A 66 14.35 7.18 9.21
CA ALA A 66 13.57 7.97 8.27
C ALA A 66 12.27 8.48 8.91
N LYS A 67 11.79 9.62 8.43
CA LYS A 67 10.44 10.11 8.73
C LYS A 67 9.44 9.43 7.79
N SER A 68 8.23 9.18 8.27
CA SER A 68 7.11 8.70 7.45
C SER A 68 5.93 9.66 7.57
N GLN A 69 5.16 9.76 6.49
CA GLN A 69 3.94 10.55 6.42
C GLN A 69 2.87 9.76 5.67
N ILE A 70 1.64 9.80 6.16
CA ILE A 70 0.47 9.23 5.48
C ILE A 70 -0.22 10.39 4.76
N ILE A 71 -0.41 10.26 3.45
CA ILE A 71 -1.19 11.19 2.64
C ILE A 71 -2.53 10.53 2.35
N TYR A 72 -3.56 10.93 3.10
CA TYR A 72 -4.91 10.46 2.88
C TYR A 72 -5.67 11.41 1.94
N LEU A 73 -6.30 10.84 0.93
CA LEU A 73 -7.06 11.56 -0.10
C LEU A 73 -8.52 11.11 -0.03
N PRO A 74 -9.36 11.71 0.84
CA PRO A 74 -10.76 11.32 0.94
C PRO A 74 -11.46 11.57 -0.41
N ILE A 75 -12.29 10.61 -0.81
CA ILE A 75 -13.05 10.69 -2.06
C ILE A 75 -14.44 10.10 -1.86
N ASP A 76 -15.45 10.86 -2.26
CA ASP A 76 -16.82 10.40 -2.22
C ASP A 76 -17.05 9.29 -3.27
N PRO A 77 -18.01 8.37 -3.03
CA PRO A 77 -18.26 7.23 -3.91
C PRO A 77 -18.59 7.63 -5.35
N GLU A 78 -19.31 8.73 -5.56
CA GLU A 78 -19.74 9.14 -6.90
C GLU A 78 -18.56 9.67 -7.72
N THR A 79 -17.72 10.51 -7.12
CA THR A 79 -16.50 11.01 -7.75
C THR A 79 -15.52 9.87 -8.04
N GLN A 80 -15.35 8.92 -7.11
CA GLN A 80 -14.52 7.74 -7.33
C GLN A 80 -14.99 6.95 -8.55
N ARG A 81 -16.30 6.64 -8.61
CA ARG A 81 -16.91 5.91 -9.72
C ARG A 81 -16.71 6.63 -11.05
N LYS A 82 -17.00 7.93 -11.12
CA LYS A 82 -16.81 8.74 -12.35
C LYS A 82 -15.36 8.71 -12.84
N ARG A 83 -14.39 8.85 -11.93
CA ARG A 83 -12.96 8.84 -12.28
C ARG A 83 -12.50 7.49 -12.80
N ILE A 84 -12.96 6.39 -12.20
CA ILE A 84 -12.62 5.03 -12.65
C ILE A 84 -13.21 4.76 -14.03
N GLN A 85 -14.50 5.07 -14.22
CA GLN A 85 -15.17 4.90 -15.52
C GLN A 85 -14.48 5.72 -16.62
N ASN A 86 -14.14 6.98 -16.33
CA ASN A 86 -13.42 7.83 -17.28
C ASN A 86 -12.03 7.28 -17.61
N ARG A 87 -11.28 6.80 -16.60
CA ARG A 87 -9.95 6.20 -16.82
C ARG A 87 -10.04 4.96 -17.71
N PHE A 88 -11.00 4.08 -17.44
CA PHE A 88 -11.20 2.88 -18.25
C PHE A 88 -11.62 3.22 -19.69
N ALA A 89 -12.44 4.25 -19.89
CA ALA A 89 -12.83 4.69 -21.22
C ALA A 89 -11.67 5.30 -22.04
N VAL A 90 -10.70 5.94 -21.38
CA VAL A 90 -9.58 6.65 -22.05
C VAL A 90 -8.35 5.75 -22.23
N THR A 91 -8.01 4.92 -21.23
CA THR A 91 -6.82 4.05 -21.25
C THR A 91 -7.16 2.63 -20.77
N PRO A 92 -8.01 1.88 -21.50
CA PRO A 92 -8.45 0.53 -21.10
C PRO A 92 -7.31 -0.50 -21.07
N ASP A 93 -6.21 -0.25 -21.77
CA ASP A 93 -5.00 -1.06 -21.80
C ASP A 93 -4.04 -0.79 -20.62
N GLN A 94 -4.30 0.26 -19.83
CA GLN A 94 -3.47 0.67 -18.69
C GLN A 94 -4.21 0.56 -17.35
N THR A 95 -5.41 0.01 -17.33
CA THR A 95 -6.21 -0.07 -16.12
C THR A 95 -7.19 -1.25 -16.16
N TRP A 96 -7.79 -1.55 -15.02
CA TRP A 96 -8.73 -2.66 -14.87
C TRP A 96 -10.15 -2.13 -14.78
N ALA A 97 -11.10 -2.84 -15.40
CA ALA A 97 -12.51 -2.60 -15.15
C ALA A 97 -12.84 -2.91 -13.69
N MET A 98 -13.69 -2.09 -13.07
CA MET A 98 -14.16 -2.29 -11.69
C MET A 98 -15.67 -2.08 -11.65
N SER A 99 -16.40 -3.01 -11.06
CA SER A 99 -17.84 -2.91 -10.88
C SER A 99 -18.21 -2.05 -9.67
N GLU A 100 -19.44 -1.53 -9.64
CA GLU A 100 -19.94 -0.80 -8.46
C GLU A 100 -20.01 -1.68 -7.20
N GLU A 101 -20.28 -2.98 -7.39
CA GLU A 101 -20.33 -3.98 -6.32
C GLU A 101 -18.94 -4.18 -5.70
N GLU A 102 -17.90 -4.27 -6.52
CA GLU A 102 -16.51 -4.35 -6.07
C GLU A 102 -16.10 -3.10 -5.29
N LEU A 103 -16.40 -1.91 -5.82
CA LEU A 103 -16.11 -0.64 -5.15
C LEU A 103 -16.80 -0.54 -3.79
N THR A 104 -18.05 -0.99 -3.69
CA THR A 104 -18.81 -1.01 -2.44
C THR A 104 -18.19 -1.97 -1.44
N LYS A 105 -17.85 -3.19 -1.87
CA LYS A 105 -17.20 -4.20 -1.03
C LYS A 105 -15.86 -3.70 -0.49
N TRP A 106 -15.03 -3.11 -1.36
CA TRP A 106 -13.73 -2.58 -0.97
C TRP A 106 -13.84 -1.43 0.02
N ARG A 107 -14.81 -0.53 -0.16
CA ARG A 107 -15.06 0.57 0.78
C ARG A 107 -15.42 0.06 2.18
N ALA A 108 -16.19 -1.02 2.28
CA ALA A 108 -16.54 -1.63 3.57
C ALA A 108 -15.34 -2.27 4.28
N PHE A 109 -14.30 -2.64 3.54
CA PHE A 109 -13.07 -3.24 4.08
C PHE A 109 -12.00 -2.20 4.43
N PHE A 110 -12.06 -1.00 3.84
CA PHE A 110 -11.07 0.05 4.06
C PHE A 110 -11.15 0.63 5.47
N HIS A 111 -10.04 0.62 6.19
CA HIS A 111 -9.89 1.31 7.47
C HIS A 111 -9.33 2.71 7.22
N GLU A 112 -10.21 3.72 7.23
CA GLU A 112 -9.82 5.13 7.10
C GLU A 112 -8.79 5.54 8.17
N PRO A 113 -7.68 6.21 7.80
CA PRO A 113 -6.69 6.62 8.78
C PRO A 113 -7.24 7.69 9.73
N ASP A 114 -7.02 7.50 11.02
CA ASP A 114 -7.40 8.47 12.04
C ASP A 114 -6.39 9.65 12.13
N GLU A 115 -6.75 10.70 12.88
CA GLU A 115 -5.86 11.87 13.08
C GLU A 115 -4.50 11.49 13.66
N ALA A 116 -4.43 10.51 14.57
CA ALA A 116 -3.16 10.10 15.17
C ALA A 116 -2.25 9.40 14.15
N GLU A 117 -2.84 8.62 13.24
CA GLU A 117 -2.15 8.09 12.07
C GLU A 117 -1.63 9.24 11.21
N LEU A 118 -2.43 10.24 10.87
CA LEU A 118 -2.02 11.35 10.00
C LEU A 118 -0.91 12.21 10.61
N HIS A 119 -0.95 12.48 11.93
CA HIS A 119 0.04 13.31 12.63
C HIS A 119 1.33 12.58 13.00
N GLY A 120 1.41 11.26 12.82
CA GLY A 120 2.64 10.54 13.15
C GLY A 120 2.83 10.22 14.64
N THR A 121 1.80 10.41 15.47
CA THR A 121 1.96 10.51 16.93
C THR A 121 1.92 9.18 17.66
N VAL A 122 1.43 8.12 17.01
CA VAL A 122 1.30 6.78 17.61
C VAL A 122 2.12 5.76 16.82
N LEU A 123 2.84 4.93 17.58
CA LEU A 123 3.40 3.67 17.11
C LEU A 123 2.78 2.58 17.96
N GLU A 124 1.94 1.78 17.32
CA GLU A 124 1.30 0.63 17.95
C GLU A 124 2.25 -0.56 17.97
N ASP A 125 2.00 -1.49 18.88
CA ASP A 125 2.63 -2.80 18.85
C ASP A 125 2.10 -3.61 17.66
N ALA A 126 2.85 -4.63 17.26
CA ALA A 126 2.41 -5.57 16.25
C ALA A 126 1.07 -6.22 16.67
N PRO A 127 0.20 -6.56 15.72
CA PRO A 127 -1.10 -7.13 16.03
C PRO A 127 -0.98 -8.48 16.73
N GLN A 128 -1.99 -8.81 17.55
CA GLN A 128 -2.03 -10.07 18.29
C GLN A 128 -1.82 -11.28 17.37
N GLY A 129 -0.98 -12.22 17.80
CA GLY A 129 -0.61 -13.41 17.03
C GLY A 129 0.70 -13.27 16.27
N TYR A 130 1.30 -12.07 16.24
CA TYR A 130 2.62 -11.83 15.65
C TYR A 130 3.62 -11.33 16.70
N ALA A 131 4.86 -11.79 16.59
CA ALA A 131 5.92 -11.43 17.54
C ALA A 131 6.50 -10.02 17.28
N SER A 132 6.42 -9.54 16.05
CA SER A 132 7.03 -8.29 15.61
C SER A 132 6.26 -7.71 14.41
N TRP A 133 6.43 -6.41 14.15
CA TRP A 133 5.90 -5.77 12.94
C TRP A 133 6.44 -6.43 11.67
N PRO A 134 7.73 -6.76 11.61
CA PRO A 134 8.24 -7.50 10.47
C PRO A 134 7.66 -8.89 10.26
N ALA A 135 7.47 -9.69 11.31
CA ALA A 135 6.83 -11.00 11.18
C ALA A 135 5.39 -10.88 10.63
N TRP A 136 4.68 -9.82 10.99
CA TRP A 136 3.39 -9.48 10.40
C TRP A 136 3.53 -9.01 8.95
N ALA A 137 4.52 -8.19 8.64
CA ALA A 137 4.72 -7.61 7.32
C ALA A 137 5.11 -8.68 6.28
N THR A 138 5.96 -9.64 6.62
CA THR A 138 6.35 -10.74 5.70
C THR A 138 5.19 -11.71 5.44
N SER A 139 4.26 -11.87 6.39
CA SER A 139 3.03 -12.65 6.14
C SER A 139 2.05 -11.92 5.22
N ARG A 140 1.97 -10.58 5.31
CA ARG A 140 1.14 -9.74 4.44
C ARG A 140 1.74 -9.55 3.04
N TRP A 141 3.07 -9.42 2.97
CA TRP A 141 3.84 -9.15 1.75
C TRP A 141 4.92 -10.22 1.56
N PRO A 142 4.58 -11.35 0.90
CA PRO A 142 5.40 -12.56 0.90
C PRO A 142 6.77 -12.43 0.22
N SER A 143 7.02 -11.35 -0.52
CA SER A 143 8.31 -11.07 -1.18
C SER A 143 9.18 -10.06 -0.41
N LEU A 144 8.68 -9.51 0.70
CA LEU A 144 9.46 -8.67 1.59
C LEU A 144 10.49 -9.57 2.30
N PRO A 145 11.81 -9.30 2.21
CA PRO A 145 12.81 -10.22 2.74
C PRO A 145 12.79 -10.33 4.27
N ASP A 146 13.11 -11.52 4.77
CA ASP A 146 13.23 -11.82 6.20
C ASP A 146 14.38 -11.08 6.90
N GLU A 147 15.28 -10.41 6.16
CA GLU A 147 16.29 -9.54 6.77
C GLU A 147 15.68 -8.38 7.58
N TYR A 148 14.38 -8.15 7.37
CA TYR A 148 13.59 -7.22 8.13
C TYR A 148 12.80 -7.88 9.28
N ALA A 149 12.61 -9.22 9.29
CA ALA A 149 11.76 -10.05 10.18
C ALA A 149 12.16 -10.05 11.67
#